data_AF-A0A1L7GXZ0-F1
#
_entry.id   AF-A0A1L7GXZ0-F1
#
_cell.length_a   1.000
_cell.length_b   1.000
_cell.length_c   1.000
_cell.angle_alpha   90.00
_cell.angle_beta   90.00
_cell.angle_gamma   90.00
#
_symmetry.space_group_name_H-M   'P 1'
#
loop_
_entity.id
_entity.type
_entity.pdbx_description
1 polymer ?
#
loop_
_entity_poly.entity_id
_entity_poly.type
_entity_poly.pdbx_seq_one_letter_code
_entity_poly.pdbx_strand_id
1 'polypeptide(L)'
;MAENSKRNPSVTEKSRPVGGDYTEKPTSQYQAQQEPEQDLKQLSAQALNKSYQGLQQQIKRATDPQQKSELKNQLNAVHQEISSRTQKQGV
;
A
#
# COMPACT_ATOMS: atom_id res chain seq x y z
N MET A 1 44.48 64.36 27.40
CA MET A 1 43.63 63.70 28.40
C MET A 1 42.53 62.99 27.65
N ALA A 2 42.58 61.66 27.56
CA ALA A 2 41.61 60.85 26.84
C ALA A 2 40.51 60.40 27.80
N GLU A 3 39.27 60.70 27.45
CA GLU A 3 38.08 60.42 28.25
C GLU A 3 37.70 58.94 28.09
N ASN A 4 37.75 58.20 29.20
CA ASN A 4 37.46 56.77 29.27
C ASN A 4 35.98 56.59 29.66
N SER A 5 35.09 56.55 28.67
CA SER A 5 33.65 56.38 28.90
C SER A 5 33.28 54.89 29.03
N LYS A 6 32.45 54.63 30.04
CA LYS A 6 32.21 53.32 30.66
C LYS A 6 31.31 52.42 29.81
N ARG A 7 31.68 51.13 29.73
CA ARG A 7 30.80 49.96 29.48
C ARG A 7 29.54 50.07 30.37
N ASN A 8 28.30 49.78 29.99
CA ASN A 8 27.65 48.58 29.40
C ASN A 8 26.10 48.86 29.46
N PRO A 9 25.16 47.95 29.11
CA PRO A 9 25.05 46.97 28.00
C PRO A 9 23.64 46.98 27.31
N SER A 10 23.50 46.15 26.27
CA SER A 10 22.28 45.39 25.91
C SER A 10 21.03 46.15 25.45
N VAL A 11 20.86 46.29 24.13
CA VAL A 11 19.55 46.21 23.47
C VAL A 11 19.73 45.65 22.07
N THR A 12 18.75 44.86 21.63
CA THR A 12 18.61 44.25 20.29
C THR A 12 19.43 42.97 20.17
N GLU A 13 18.83 41.78 20.17
CA GLU A 13 17.83 41.36 19.20
C GLU A 13 17.03 40.18 19.79
N LYS A 14 15.71 40.38 19.96
CA LYS A 14 14.79 39.26 20.18
C LYS A 14 14.51 38.62 18.82
N SER A 15 15.31 37.63 18.44
CA SER A 15 15.00 36.77 17.30
C SER A 15 13.80 35.90 17.68
N ARG A 16 12.60 36.39 17.34
CA ARG A 16 11.39 35.57 17.23
C ARG A 16 11.57 34.68 16.00
N PRO A 17 11.42 33.35 16.08
CA PRO A 17 11.07 32.60 14.90
C PRO A 17 9.58 32.83 14.63
N VAL A 18 9.27 33.70 13.66
CA VAL A 18 7.99 33.68 12.96
C VAL A 18 8.20 32.79 11.75
N GLY A 19 7.57 31.62 11.75
CA GLY A 19 7.56 30.69 10.64
C GLY A 19 6.59 29.58 10.95
N GLY A 20 5.34 29.75 10.52
CA GLY A 20 4.33 28.72 10.62
C GLY A 20 4.74 27.53 9.77
N ASP A 21 4.71 26.35 10.37
CA ASP A 21 4.64 25.09 9.63
C ASP A 21 3.41 24.33 10.14
N TYR A 22 2.30 24.50 9.40
CA TYR A 22 1.13 23.66 9.54
C TYR A 22 1.29 22.46 8.62
N THR A 23 2.17 21.53 8.94
CA THR A 23 2.17 20.17 8.40
C THR A 23 3.20 19.43 9.26
N GLU A 24 2.84 18.43 10.06
CA GLU A 24 2.60 17.10 9.55
C GLU A 24 1.71 16.39 10.59
N LYS A 25 0.48 16.07 10.19
CA LYS A 25 -0.22 14.97 10.84
C LYS A 25 0.62 13.73 10.53
N PRO A 26 1.12 12.96 11.51
CA PRO A 26 1.79 11.71 11.18
C PRO A 26 0.76 10.80 10.50
N THR A 27 0.93 10.61 9.20
CA THR A 27 0.23 9.68 8.32
C THR A 27 0.52 8.21 8.71
N SER A 28 0.94 7.94 9.94
CA SER A 28 1.28 6.61 10.44
C SER A 28 0.04 5.74 10.67
N GLN A 29 -1.17 6.31 10.68
CA GLN A 29 -2.41 5.56 10.88
C GLN A 29 -2.88 4.80 9.62
N TYR A 30 -2.37 5.14 8.43
CA TYR A 30 -2.70 4.43 7.20
C TYR A 30 -1.74 3.28 6.87
N GLN A 31 -0.50 3.29 7.38
CA GLN A 31 0.46 2.22 7.13
C GLN A 31 0.22 0.99 8.02
N ALA A 32 -0.25 1.17 9.26
CA ALA A 32 -0.49 0.06 10.19
C ALA A 32 -1.76 -0.77 9.88
N GLN A 33 -2.74 -0.19 9.15
CA GLN A 33 -3.94 -0.92 8.72
C GLN A 33 -3.78 -1.59 7.35
N GLN A 34 -2.80 -1.16 6.55
CA GLN A 34 -2.57 -1.71 5.21
C GLN A 34 -1.76 -3.02 5.25
N GLU A 35 -0.80 -3.20 6.16
CA GLU A 35 -0.03 -4.45 6.26
C GLU A 35 -0.89 -5.73 6.34
N PRO A 36 -1.90 -5.85 7.23
CA PRO A 36 -2.71 -7.07 7.27
C PRO A 36 -3.55 -7.23 5.99
N GLU A 37 -4.04 -6.14 5.39
CA GLU A 37 -4.78 -6.20 4.13
C GLU A 37 -3.89 -6.60 2.94
N GLN A 38 -2.64 -6.12 2.89
CA GLN A 38 -1.68 -6.50 1.85
C GLN A 38 -1.24 -7.96 2.00
N ASP A 39 -0.97 -8.42 3.22
CA ASP A 39 -0.61 -9.81 3.49
C ASP A 39 -1.76 -10.77 3.17
N LEU A 40 -2.98 -10.43 3.60
CA LEU A 40 -4.19 -11.19 3.24
C LEU A 40 -4.41 -11.20 1.72
N LYS A 41 -4.20 -10.07 1.02
CA LYS A 41 -4.28 -10.00 -0.44
C LYS A 41 -3.20 -10.87 -1.10
N GLN A 42 -1.97 -10.89 -0.61
CA GLN A 42 -0.90 -11.75 -1.12
C GLN A 42 -1.18 -13.24 -0.91
N LEU A 43 -1.59 -13.64 0.31
CA LEU A 43 -2.00 -15.00 0.62
C LEU A 43 -3.16 -15.45 -0.29
N SER A 44 -4.12 -14.55 -0.50
CA SER A 44 -5.26 -14.82 -1.36
C SER A 44 -4.88 -14.93 -2.84
N ALA A 45 -3.92 -14.14 -3.31
CA ALA A 45 -3.39 -14.23 -4.68
C ALA A 45 -2.62 -15.55 -4.89
N GLN A 46 -1.84 -16.01 -3.90
CA GLN A 46 -1.20 -17.33 -3.95
C GLN A 46 -2.22 -18.46 -4.01
N ALA A 47 -3.27 -18.39 -3.19
CA ALA A 47 -4.34 -19.39 -3.19
C ALA A 47 -5.08 -19.44 -4.53
N LEU A 48 -5.41 -18.26 -5.10
CA LEU A 48 -6.05 -18.17 -6.42
C LEU A 48 -5.14 -18.70 -7.54
N ASN A 49 -3.84 -18.37 -7.53
CA ASN A 49 -2.89 -18.89 -8.52
C ASN A 49 -2.75 -20.42 -8.45
N LYS A 50 -2.70 -20.99 -7.23
CA LYS A 50 -2.70 -22.45 -7.04
C LYS A 50 -3.99 -23.08 -7.54
N SER A 51 -5.14 -22.48 -7.22
CA SER A 51 -6.46 -22.92 -7.72
C SER A 51 -6.51 -22.90 -9.24
N TYR A 52 -6.03 -21.82 -9.87
CA TYR A 52 -5.94 -21.68 -11.32
C TYR A 52 -5.11 -22.81 -11.95
N GLN A 53 -3.91 -23.08 -11.43
CA GLN A 53 -3.07 -24.18 -11.90
C GLN A 53 -3.72 -25.56 -11.71
N GLY A 54 -4.41 -25.78 -10.59
CA GLY A 54 -5.16 -27.01 -10.33
C GLY A 54 -6.31 -27.21 -11.32
N LEU A 55 -7.10 -26.16 -11.56
CA LEU A 55 -8.20 -26.17 -12.53
C LEU A 55 -7.71 -26.44 -13.95
N GLN A 56 -6.58 -25.84 -14.36
CA GLN A 56 -5.97 -26.15 -15.67
C GLN A 56 -5.64 -27.65 -15.82
N GLN A 57 -5.14 -28.29 -14.77
CA GLN A 57 -4.84 -29.72 -14.79
C GLN A 57 -6.12 -30.56 -14.81
N GLN A 58 -7.14 -30.18 -14.05
CA GLN A 58 -8.43 -30.88 -14.04
C GLN A 58 -9.11 -30.82 -15.41
N ILE A 59 -9.11 -29.65 -16.07
CA ILE A 59 -9.66 -29.49 -17.43
C ILE A 59 -8.95 -30.38 -18.45
N LYS A 60 -7.64 -30.57 -18.31
CA LYS A 60 -6.86 -31.46 -19.20
C LYS A 60 -7.22 -32.93 -19.01
N ARG A 61 -7.54 -33.34 -17.77
CA ARG A 61 -7.89 -34.73 -17.42
C ARG A 61 -9.38 -35.03 -17.61
N ALA A 62 -10.24 -34.02 -17.56
CA ALA A 62 -11.67 -34.17 -17.73
C ALA A 62 -12.00 -34.67 -19.14
N THR A 63 -12.57 -35.87 -19.21
CA THR A 63 -13.05 -36.51 -20.43
C THR A 63 -14.50 -36.15 -20.71
N ASP A 64 -15.29 -35.88 -19.67
CA ASP A 64 -16.68 -35.48 -19.80
C ASP A 64 -16.82 -34.01 -20.28
N PRO A 65 -17.55 -33.75 -21.39
CA PRO A 65 -17.70 -32.40 -21.93
C PRO A 65 -18.41 -31.42 -20.98
N GLN A 66 -19.37 -31.90 -20.18
CA GLN A 66 -20.15 -31.05 -19.28
C GLN A 66 -19.30 -30.65 -18.07
N GLN A 67 -18.59 -31.61 -17.48
CA GLN A 67 -17.59 -31.37 -16.43
C GLN A 67 -16.50 -30.41 -16.92
N LYS A 68 -16.03 -30.59 -18.16
CA LYS A 68 -15.02 -29.70 -18.75
C LYS A 68 -15.53 -28.27 -18.92
N SER A 69 -16.80 -28.09 -19.29
CA SER A 69 -17.44 -26.78 -19.37
C SER A 69 -17.50 -26.09 -18.01
N GLU A 70 -17.93 -26.83 -16.98
CA GLU A 70 -18.02 -26.31 -15.62
C GLU A 70 -16.65 -25.90 -15.06
N LEU A 71 -15.63 -26.76 -15.23
CA LEU A 71 -14.26 -26.45 -14.83
C LEU A 71 -13.69 -25.23 -15.56
N LYS A 72 -14.01 -25.04 -16.85
CA LYS A 72 -13.62 -23.83 -17.59
C LYS A 72 -14.30 -22.57 -17.04
N ASN A 73 -15.57 -22.66 -16.63
CA ASN A 73 -16.27 -21.54 -16.01
C ASN A 73 -15.62 -21.17 -14.67
N GLN A 74 -15.26 -22.16 -13.84
CA GLN A 74 -14.53 -21.95 -12.59
C GLN A 74 -13.15 -21.31 -12.84
N LEU A 75 -12.42 -21.79 -13.86
CA LEU A 75 -11.12 -21.23 -14.24
C LEU A 75 -11.26 -19.75 -14.64
N ASN A 76 -12.28 -19.42 -15.42
CA ASN A 76 -12.57 -18.04 -15.85
C ASN A 76 -12.91 -17.13 -14.66
N ALA A 77 -13.70 -17.62 -13.70
CA ALA A 77 -14.01 -16.87 -12.48
C ALA A 77 -12.75 -16.56 -11.67
N VAL A 78 -11.87 -17.55 -11.47
CA VAL A 78 -10.58 -17.37 -10.78
C VAL A 78 -9.69 -16.38 -11.53
N HIS A 79 -9.63 -16.45 -12.87
CA HIS A 79 -8.86 -15.51 -13.68
C HIS A 79 -9.33 -14.06 -13.49
N GLN A 80 -10.64 -13.84 -13.53
CA GLN A 80 -11.24 -12.51 -13.31
C GLN A 80 -10.94 -11.97 -11.91
N GLU A 81 -10.97 -12.83 -10.89
CA GLU A 81 -10.69 -12.41 -9.52
C GLU A 81 -9.22 -12.07 -9.29
N ILE A 82 -8.29 -12.81 -9.91
CA ILE A 82 -6.87 -12.47 -9.91
C ILE A 82 -6.68 -11.09 -10.57
N SER A 83 -7.22 -10.90 -11.78
CA SER A 83 -7.12 -9.64 -12.53
C SER A 83 -7.72 -8.46 -11.77
N SER A 84 -8.87 -8.65 -11.11
CA SER A 84 -9.51 -7.60 -10.30
C SER A 84 -8.65 -7.15 -9.11
N ARG A 85 -7.87 -8.08 -8.53
CA ARG A 85 -6.98 -7.79 -7.39
C ARG A 85 -5.65 -7.17 -7.80
N THR A 86 -5.14 -7.47 -9.00
CA THR A 86 -3.95 -6.81 -9.56
C THR A 86 -4.28 -5.44 -10.15
N GLN A 87 -5.44 -5.26 -10.79
CA GLN A 87 -5.82 -4.00 -11.43
C GLN A 87 -6.17 -2.89 -10.43
N LYS A 88 -6.64 -3.24 -9.21
CA LYS A 88 -6.87 -2.28 -8.12
C LYS A 88 -5.59 -1.64 -7.55
N GLN A 89 -4.41 -2.00 -8.02
CA GLN A 89 -3.13 -1.45 -7.55
C GLN A 89 -2.57 -0.32 -8.45
N GLY A 90 -3.25 0.03 -9.55
CA GLY A 90 -2.79 1.02 -10.54
C GLY A 90 -3.53 2.35 -10.55
N VAL A 91 -4.21 2.76 -9.48
CA VAL A 91 -4.91 4.05 -9.36
C VAL A 91 -4.44 4.86 -8.16
#